data_AF-A0A3A5MFP8-F1
#
_entry.id   AF-A0A3A5MFP8-F1
#
_cell.length_a   1.000
_cell.length_b   1.000
_cell.length_c   1.000
_cell.angle_alpha   90.00
_cell.angle_beta   90.00
_cell.angle_gamma   90.00
#
_symmetry.space_group_name_H-M   'P 1'
#
loop_
_entity.id
_entity.type
_entity.pdbx_description
1 polymer ?
#
loop_
_entity_poly.entity_id
_entity_poly.type
_entity_poly.pdbx_seq_one_letter_code
_entity_poly.pdbx_strand_id
1 'polypeptide(L)'
;MRQRVLAGFIGGLSGGVVFGALMAVMGMLPMIASLVGSSSVAVGFIVHLVISVLIGLTLTIPGAGLLTGSLIKSALVGLVYGALWWVLGPLLIMPTMMSMPVLTLDGSSLMSLMGHMIYGLILGLVATLVLRRRR
;
A
#
# COMPACT_ATOMS: atom_id res chain seq x y z
N MET A 1 -18.25 9.02 8.34
CA MET A 1 -17.93 7.71 7.73
C MET A 1 -17.60 7.82 6.24
N ARG A 2 -18.52 8.28 5.37
CA ARG A 2 -18.34 8.35 3.90
C ARG A 2 -16.99 8.93 3.41
N GLN A 3 -16.55 10.06 3.97
CA GLN A 3 -15.28 10.67 3.54
C GLN A 3 -14.05 9.85 3.91
N ARG A 4 -14.09 9.14 5.03
CA ARG A 4 -12.98 8.26 5.45
C ARG A 4 -12.82 7.12 4.45
N VAL A 5 -13.94 6.51 4.07
CA VAL A 5 -13.99 5.47 3.02
C VAL A 5 -13.47 6.02 1.69
N LEU A 6 -13.94 7.18 1.24
CA LEU A 6 -13.44 7.79 0.00
C LEU A 6 -11.94 8.13 0.07
N ALA A 7 -11.46 8.61 1.21
CA ALA A 7 -10.04 8.92 1.40
C ALA A 7 -9.17 7.65 1.32
N GLY A 8 -9.60 6.55 1.94
CA GLY A 8 -8.90 5.27 1.86
C GLY A 8 -8.94 4.66 0.48
N PHE A 9 -10.11 4.70 -0.17
CA PHE A 9 -10.29 4.19 -1.52
C PHE A 9 -9.42 4.96 -2.53
N ILE A 10 -9.54 6.29 -2.59
CA ILE A 10 -8.80 7.11 -3.56
C ILE A 10 -7.31 7.10 -3.22
N GLY A 11 -6.95 7.27 -1.95
CA GLY A 11 -5.54 7.26 -1.54
C GLY A 11 -4.86 5.91 -1.75
N GLY A 12 -5.55 4.81 -1.41
CA GLY A 12 -5.07 3.45 -1.63
C GLY A 12 -4.94 3.14 -3.12
N LEU A 13 -5.91 3.53 -3.94
CA LEU A 13 -5.84 3.35 -5.39
C LEU A 13 -4.71 4.18 -6.01
N SER A 14 -4.55 5.45 -5.63
CA SER A 14 -3.48 6.31 -6.14
C SER A 14 -2.10 5.76 -5.80
N GLY A 15 -1.88 5.36 -4.54
CA GLY A 15 -0.62 4.75 -4.14
C GLY A 15 -0.40 3.40 -4.83
N GLY A 16 -1.45 2.58 -4.91
CA GLY A 16 -1.40 1.24 -5.51
C GLY A 16 -1.13 1.26 -7.01
N VAL A 17 -1.61 2.25 -7.76
CA VAL A 17 -1.28 2.40 -9.18
C VAL A 17 0.21 2.70 -9.37
N VAL A 18 0.76 3.64 -8.59
CA VAL A 18 2.19 4.00 -8.68
C VAL A 18 3.06 2.82 -8.25
N PHE A 19 2.72 2.16 -7.14
CA PHE A 19 3.48 1.01 -6.67
C PHE A 19 3.33 -0.19 -7.61
N GLY A 20 2.13 -0.46 -8.11
CA GLY A 20 1.88 -1.50 -9.10
C GLY A 20 2.68 -1.28 -10.39
N ALA A 21 2.84 -0.03 -10.84
CA ALA A 21 3.69 0.30 -11.99
C ALA A 21 5.18 0.00 -11.70
N LEU A 22 5.67 0.34 -10.50
CA LEU A 22 7.03 -0.02 -10.08
C LEU A 22 7.23 -1.54 -10.06
N MET A 23 6.26 -2.28 -9.54
CA MET A 23 6.30 -3.75 -9.54
C MET A 23 6.26 -4.34 -10.95
N ALA A 24 5.55 -3.70 -11.88
CA ALA A 24 5.53 -4.14 -13.28
C ALA A 24 6.93 -4.03 -13.90
N VAL A 25 7.62 -2.90 -13.69
CA VAL A 25 8.99 -2.69 -14.16
C VAL A 25 9.97 -3.67 -13.51
N MET A 26 9.77 -4.00 -12.23
CA MET A 26 10.60 -4.94 -11.49
C MET A 26 10.26 -6.42 -11.74
N GLY A 27 9.22 -6.72 -12.53
CA GLY A 27 8.79 -8.11 -12.79
C GLY A 27 8.15 -8.83 -11.59
N MET A 28 7.65 -8.08 -10.59
CA MET A 28 7.14 -8.63 -9.32
C MET A 28 5.64 -8.95 -9.33
N LEU A 29 4.90 -8.51 -10.36
CA LEU A 29 3.45 -8.73 -10.44
C LEU A 29 3.03 -10.22 -10.52
N PRO A 30 3.74 -11.12 -11.21
CA PRO A 30 3.41 -12.55 -11.19
C PRO A 30 3.47 -13.16 -9.78
N MET A 31 4.37 -12.68 -8.91
CA MET A 31 4.43 -13.12 -7.51
C MET A 31 3.13 -12.76 -6.77
N ILE A 32 2.60 -11.56 -6.98
CA ILE A 32 1.30 -11.15 -6.41
C ILE A 32 0.14 -11.96 -7.02
N ALA A 33 0.17 -12.22 -8.32
CA ALA A 33 -0.84 -13.03 -9.00
C ALA A 33 -0.92 -14.46 -8.42
N SER A 34 0.21 -15.00 -7.98
CA SER A 34 0.29 -16.36 -7.42
C SER A 34 -0.53 -16.54 -6.14
N LEU A 35 -0.80 -15.45 -5.40
CA LEU A 35 -1.66 -15.46 -4.22
C LEU A 35 -3.10 -15.90 -4.53
N VAL A 36 -3.52 -15.80 -5.79
CA VAL A 36 -4.83 -16.26 -6.27
C VAL A 36 -4.71 -17.37 -7.31
N GLY A 37 -3.57 -18.07 -7.35
CA GLY A 37 -3.33 -19.18 -8.27
C GLY A 37 -3.13 -18.78 -9.74
N SER A 38 -2.74 -17.53 -10.01
CA SER A 38 -2.51 -17.02 -11.36
C SER A 38 -1.04 -16.64 -11.59
N SER A 39 -0.60 -16.62 -12.84
CA SER A 39 0.71 -16.10 -13.26
C SER A 39 0.59 -14.82 -14.11
N SER A 40 -0.63 -14.34 -14.37
CA SER A 40 -0.87 -13.19 -15.23
C SER A 40 -0.46 -11.88 -14.56
N VAL A 41 0.36 -11.07 -15.25
CA VAL A 41 0.75 -9.72 -14.82
C VAL A 41 -0.47 -8.84 -14.56
N ALA A 42 -1.49 -8.92 -15.42
CA ALA A 42 -2.72 -8.14 -15.27
C ALA A 42 -3.50 -8.55 -14.01
N VAL A 43 -3.58 -9.86 -13.73
CA VAL A 43 -4.23 -10.37 -12.51
C VAL A 43 -3.45 -9.92 -11.27
N GLY A 44 -2.12 -10.02 -11.28
CA GLY A 44 -1.27 -9.53 -10.19
C GLY A 44 -1.45 -8.04 -9.92
N PHE A 45 -1.57 -7.23 -10.97
CA PHE A 45 -1.85 -5.80 -10.83
C PHE A 45 -3.23 -5.53 -10.21
N ILE A 46 -4.28 -6.21 -10.67
CA ILE A 46 -5.63 -6.06 -10.09
C ILE A 46 -5.66 -6.49 -8.62
N VAL A 47 -5.07 -7.64 -8.29
CA VAL A 47 -4.96 -8.13 -6.91
C VAL A 47 -4.20 -7.13 -6.05
N HIS A 48 -3.09 -6.56 -6.56
CA HIS A 48 -2.37 -5.52 -5.86
C HIS A 48 -3.26 -4.30 -5.58
N LEU A 49 -3.99 -3.79 -6.58
CA LEU A 49 -4.87 -2.63 -6.38
C LEU A 49 -5.97 -2.89 -5.35
N VAL A 50 -6.55 -4.09 -5.34
CA VAL A 50 -7.53 -4.50 -4.32
C VAL A 50 -6.89 -4.46 -2.94
N ILE A 51 -5.72 -5.06 -2.76
CA ILE A 51 -4.97 -5.04 -1.50
C ILE A 51 -4.64 -3.60 -1.10
N SER A 52 -4.18 -2.76 -2.02
CA SER A 52 -3.88 -1.34 -1.78
C SER A 52 -5.11 -0.57 -1.28
N VAL A 53 -6.29 -0.78 -1.88
CA VAL A 53 -7.53 -0.15 -1.39
C VAL A 53 -7.86 -0.64 0.02
N LEU A 54 -7.80 -1.94 0.28
CA LEU A 54 -8.07 -2.49 1.62
C LEU A 54 -7.12 -1.91 2.67
N ILE A 55 -5.82 -1.87 2.37
CA ILE A 55 -4.81 -1.24 3.23
C ILE A 55 -5.15 0.24 3.46
N GLY A 56 -5.42 1.02 2.40
CA GLY A 56 -5.80 2.42 2.53
C GLY A 56 -7.04 2.66 3.40
N LEU A 57 -8.03 1.77 3.32
CA LEU A 57 -9.21 1.81 4.19
C LEU A 57 -8.85 1.55 5.66
N THR A 58 -7.94 0.63 5.95
CA THR A 58 -7.51 0.35 7.33
C THR A 58 -6.75 1.52 7.97
N LEU A 59 -6.08 2.38 7.20
CA LEU A 59 -5.55 3.65 7.74
C LEU A 59 -6.67 4.68 7.99
N THR A 60 -7.55 4.87 7.01
CA THR A 60 -8.42 6.05 6.98
C THR A 60 -9.70 5.91 7.79
N ILE A 61 -10.28 4.70 7.89
CA ILE A 61 -11.51 4.47 8.68
C ILE A 61 -11.28 4.74 10.17
N PRO A 62 -10.32 4.08 10.85
CA PRO A 62 -10.00 4.36 12.25
C PRO A 62 -9.07 5.56 12.42
N GLY A 63 -8.11 5.76 11.50
CA GLY A 63 -7.00 6.70 11.67
C GLY A 63 -7.18 8.06 10.97
N ALA A 64 -8.37 8.42 10.48
CA ALA A 64 -8.60 9.74 9.85
C ALA A 64 -8.14 10.92 10.71
N GLY A 65 -8.19 10.81 12.04
CA GLY A 65 -7.68 11.85 12.96
C GLY A 65 -6.17 12.09 12.83
N LEU A 66 -5.38 11.06 12.50
CA LEU A 66 -3.94 11.15 12.29
C LEU A 66 -3.60 11.98 11.04
N LEU A 67 -4.48 11.94 10.04
CA LEU A 67 -4.36 12.66 8.77
C LEU A 67 -4.93 14.09 8.82
N THR A 68 -5.24 14.59 10.02
CA THR A 68 -5.66 15.98 10.22
C THR A 68 -4.45 16.86 10.55
N GLY A 69 -4.45 18.09 10.04
CA GLY A 69 -3.35 19.05 10.21
C GLY A 69 -2.57 19.27 8.92
N SER A 70 -1.24 19.37 8.99
CA SER A 70 -0.37 19.70 7.86
C SER A 70 -0.16 18.51 6.89
N LEU A 71 0.23 18.84 5.64
CA LEU A 71 0.59 17.82 4.65
C LEU A 71 1.83 17.04 5.06
N ILE A 72 2.79 17.70 5.73
CA ILE A 72 4.02 17.08 6.23
C ILE A 72 3.69 15.99 7.26
N LYS A 73 2.84 16.29 8.25
CA LYS A 73 2.40 15.30 9.24
C LYS A 73 1.78 14.08 8.55
N SER A 74 0.93 14.33 7.55
CA SER A 74 0.23 13.27 6.83
C SER A 74 1.15 12.43 5.95
N ALA A 75 2.18 13.05 5.36
CA ALA A 75 3.25 12.37 4.66
C ALA A 75 4.04 11.46 5.62
N LEU A 76 4.43 11.95 6.80
CA LEU A 76 5.13 11.16 7.82
C LEU A 76 4.27 9.97 8.32
N VAL A 77 2.99 10.21 8.60
CA VAL A 77 2.05 9.13 8.96
C VAL A 77 1.98 8.11 7.83
N GLY A 78 1.86 8.56 6.58
CA GLY A 78 1.86 7.71 5.40
C GLY A 78 3.13 6.88 5.26
N LEU A 79 4.30 7.48 5.44
CA LEU A 79 5.60 6.81 5.37
C LEU A 79 5.72 5.72 6.45
N VAL A 80 5.44 6.05 7.71
CA VAL A 80 5.45 5.07 8.82
C VAL A 80 4.47 3.93 8.55
N TYR A 81 3.29 4.26 8.03
CA TYR A 81 2.28 3.27 7.68
C TYR A 81 2.69 2.38 6.50
N GLY A 82 3.38 2.92 5.51
CA GLY A 82 4.00 2.18 4.41
C GLY A 82 5.07 1.21 4.93
N ALA A 83 5.98 1.69 5.78
CA ALA A 83 7.00 0.84 6.42
C ALA A 83 6.38 -0.28 7.26
N LEU A 84 5.29 -0.01 7.98
CA LEU A 84 4.54 -1.03 8.72
C LEU A 84 4.00 -2.11 7.76
N TRP A 85 3.39 -1.73 6.64
CA TRP A 85 2.90 -2.69 5.66
C TRP A 85 4.00 -3.41 4.86
N TRP A 86 5.17 -2.82 4.75
CA TRP A 86 6.34 -3.53 4.24
C TRP A 86 6.75 -4.67 5.18
N VAL A 87 6.74 -4.45 6.50
CA VAL A 87 6.99 -5.56 7.44
C VAL A 87 5.88 -6.60 7.37
N LEU A 88 4.62 -6.17 7.39
CA LEU A 88 3.49 -7.09 7.42
C LEU A 88 3.30 -7.87 6.12
N GLY A 89 3.36 -7.21 4.96
CA GLY A 89 3.04 -7.80 3.67
C GLY A 89 4.15 -8.73 3.16
N PRO A 90 5.21 -8.18 2.55
CA PRO A 90 6.26 -8.96 1.89
C PRO A 90 7.22 -9.68 2.84
N LEU A 91 7.36 -9.29 4.12
CA LEU A 91 8.25 -9.99 5.05
C LEU A 91 7.55 -11.04 5.93
N LEU A 92 6.24 -10.96 6.08
CA LEU A 92 5.48 -11.84 7.00
C LEU A 92 4.32 -12.57 6.28
N ILE A 93 3.30 -11.85 5.83
CA ILE A 93 2.06 -12.46 5.31
C ILE A 93 2.31 -13.21 4.00
N MET A 94 2.94 -12.59 3.01
CA MET A 94 3.17 -13.24 1.72
C MET A 94 4.10 -14.47 1.86
N PRO A 95 5.27 -14.39 2.53
CA PRO A 95 6.13 -15.57 2.67
C PRO A 95 5.45 -16.71 3.43
N THR A 96 4.66 -16.42 4.48
CA THR A 96 3.91 -17.46 5.19
C THR A 96 2.88 -18.15 4.30
N MET A 97 2.13 -17.40 3.49
CA MET A 97 1.18 -17.97 2.52
C MET A 97 1.86 -18.85 1.46
N MET A 98 3.12 -18.55 1.13
CA MET A 98 3.89 -19.23 0.09
C MET A 98 4.89 -20.27 0.64
N SER A 99 4.85 -20.56 1.95
CA SER A 99 5.82 -21.45 2.62
C SER A 99 7.30 -21.05 2.39
N MET A 100 7.55 -19.75 2.25
CA MET A 100 8.88 -19.16 2.15
C MET A 100 9.41 -18.71 3.51
N PRO A 101 10.73 -18.54 3.68
CA PRO A 101 11.30 -17.96 4.90
C PRO A 101 10.77 -16.54 5.16
N VAL A 102 10.37 -16.26 6.39
CA VAL A 102 9.90 -14.94 6.84
C VAL A 102 11.06 -14.04 7.27
N LEU A 103 10.83 -12.73 7.28
CA LEU A 103 11.78 -11.71 7.76
C LEU A 103 13.15 -11.74 7.04
N THR A 104 13.17 -12.22 5.80
CA THR A 104 14.37 -12.19 4.95
C THR A 104 14.68 -10.76 4.51
N LEU A 105 15.88 -10.29 4.86
CA LEU A 105 16.37 -8.96 4.47
C LEU A 105 17.44 -9.10 3.38
N ASP A 106 17.00 -9.01 2.13
CA ASP A 106 17.83 -9.09 0.92
C ASP A 106 17.59 -7.87 -0.01
N GLY A 107 18.22 -7.85 -1.19
CA GLY A 107 18.04 -6.77 -2.15
C GLY A 107 16.58 -6.61 -2.61
N SER A 108 15.84 -7.71 -2.75
CA SER A 108 14.42 -7.67 -3.16
C SER A 108 13.54 -7.05 -2.06
N SER A 109 13.82 -7.35 -0.80
CA SER A 109 13.14 -6.77 0.36
C SER A 109 13.34 -5.25 0.46
N LEU A 110 14.53 -4.74 0.13
CA LEU A 110 14.84 -3.31 0.13
C LEU A 110 14.15 -2.58 -1.02
N MET A 111 14.07 -3.19 -2.19
CA MET A 111 13.28 -2.65 -3.31
C MET A 111 11.78 -2.62 -2.97
N SER A 112 11.30 -3.66 -2.29
CA SER A 112 9.93 -3.70 -1.78
C SER A 112 9.68 -2.61 -0.73
N LEU A 113 10.64 -2.31 0.16
CA LEU A 113 10.55 -1.20 1.11
C LEU A 113 10.33 0.12 0.36
N MET A 114 11.13 0.41 -0.66
CA MET A 114 10.97 1.63 -1.46
C MET A 114 9.55 1.76 -2.03
N GLY A 115 9.01 0.68 -2.61
CA GLY A 115 7.65 0.67 -3.14
C GLY A 115 6.59 0.95 -2.07
N HIS A 116 6.73 0.36 -0.89
CA HIS A 116 5.84 0.61 0.25
C HIS A 116 5.96 2.03 0.81
N MET A 117 7.16 2.60 0.81
CA MET A 117 7.37 4.00 1.21
C MET A 117 6.65 4.96 0.25
N ILE A 118 6.79 4.72 -1.06
CA ILE A 118 6.12 5.51 -2.11
C ILE A 118 4.59 5.37 -1.98
N TYR A 119 4.10 4.14 -1.83
CA TYR A 119 2.69 3.85 -1.59
C TYR A 119 2.16 4.63 -0.37
N GLY A 120 2.83 4.50 0.78
CA GLY A 120 2.42 5.13 2.02
C GLY A 120 2.41 6.66 1.94
N LEU A 121 3.43 7.26 1.32
CA LEU A 121 3.51 8.69 1.08
C LEU A 121 2.32 9.20 0.26
N ILE A 122 2.03 8.55 -0.87
CA ILE A 122 0.92 8.93 -1.76
C ILE A 122 -0.42 8.75 -1.05
N LEU A 123 -0.62 7.61 -0.38
CA LEU A 123 -1.82 7.35 0.42
C LEU A 123 -2.06 8.48 1.44
N GLY A 124 -1.05 8.81 2.25
CA GLY A 124 -1.16 9.84 3.29
C GLY A 124 -1.50 11.22 2.73
N LEU A 125 -0.84 11.64 1.64
CA LEU A 125 -1.09 12.92 0.99
C LEU A 125 -2.48 12.98 0.35
N VAL A 126 -2.82 11.99 -0.48
CA VAL A 126 -4.10 11.94 -1.20
C VAL A 126 -5.27 11.82 -0.24
N ALA A 127 -5.19 10.93 0.76
CA ALA A 127 -6.24 10.79 1.76
C ALA A 127 -6.48 12.11 2.52
N THR A 128 -5.42 12.83 2.86
CA THR A 128 -5.53 14.14 3.54
C THR A 128 -6.23 15.17 2.66
N LEU A 129 -5.89 15.24 1.37
CA LEU A 129 -6.56 16.13 0.42
C LEU A 129 -8.04 15.79 0.29
N VAL A 130 -8.40 14.50 0.24
CA VAL A 130 -9.81 14.06 0.18
C VAL A 130 -10.57 14.42 1.47
N LEU A 131 -9.94 14.23 2.63
CA LEU A 131 -10.53 14.57 3.94
C LEU A 131 -10.72 16.09 4.12
N ARG A 132 -9.85 16.93 3.54
CA ARG A 132 -9.93 18.39 3.63
C ARG A 132 -11.07 19.02 2.83
N ARG A 133 -11.52 18.41 1.73
CA ARG A 133 -12.52 18.99 0.81
C ARG A 133 -13.91 19.28 1.41
N ARG A 134 -14.16 19.00 2.70
CA ARG A 134 -15.39 19.44 3.40
C ARG A 134 -15.18 19.89 4.85
N ARG A 135 -13.96 20.30 5.21
CA ARG A 135 -13.83 21.23 6.34
C ARG A 135 -14.11 22.63 5.81
#